data_AF-A0A4U0UX00-F1
#
_entry.id   AF-A0A4U0UX00-F1
#
_cell.length_a   1.000
_cell.length_b   1.000
_cell.length_c   1.000
_cell.angle_alpha   90.00
_cell.angle_beta   90.00
_cell.angle_gamma   90.00
#
_symmetry.space_group_name_H-M   'P 1'
#
loop_
_entity.id
_entity.type
_entity.pdbx_description
1 polymer ?
#
loop_
_entity_poly.entity_id
_entity_poly.type
_entity_poly.pdbx_seq_one_letter_code
_entity_poly.pdbx_strand_id
1 'polypeptide(L)'
;MLLSLLNLAGYVAFSVILALSTFGLYQSYIIAIACMLHARLTGRVQNAPWSLGRWGVPINIFALVYSAWLAVFMVFPTYVPVTALYMNYALPINALVWLLALIMWFVYANKKWRGLDLDLMEKVIADGDRDTED
;
A
#
# COMPACT_ATOMS: atom_id res chain seq x y z
N MET A 1 16.67 0.77 -20.82
CA MET A 1 16.68 0.14 -22.15
C MET A 1 15.85 -1.15 -22.26
N LEU A 2 15.46 -1.81 -21.17
CA LEU A 2 14.48 -2.93 -21.19
C LEU A 2 13.02 -2.47 -21.34
N LEU A 3 12.68 -1.24 -20.91
CA LEU A 3 11.34 -0.64 -21.07
C LEU A 3 10.90 -0.49 -22.54
N SER A 4 11.85 -0.36 -23.48
CA SER A 4 11.58 -0.23 -24.91
C SER A 4 11.06 -1.53 -25.55
N LEU A 5 11.43 -2.70 -25.02
CA LEU A 5 10.91 -4.01 -25.47
C LEU A 5 9.43 -4.18 -25.13
N LEU A 6 8.93 -3.49 -24.11
CA LEU A 6 7.51 -3.50 -23.76
C LEU A 6 6.66 -2.66 -24.75
N ASN A 7 7.28 -1.75 -25.51
CA ASN A 7 6.59 -1.05 -26.60
C ASN A 7 6.18 -2.02 -27.72
N LEU A 8 6.87 -3.17 -27.85
CA LEU A 8 6.52 -4.25 -28.78
C LEU A 8 5.23 -5.00 -28.38
N ALA A 9 4.86 -4.98 -27.10
CA ALA A 9 3.64 -5.60 -26.56
C ALA A 9 2.39 -4.69 -26.71
N GLY A 10 2.57 -3.48 -27.24
CA GLY A 10 1.51 -2.50 -27.46
C GLY A 10 1.40 -1.46 -26.33
N TYR A 11 1.04 -0.22 -26.71
CA TYR A 11 0.86 0.94 -25.82
C TYR A 11 -0.02 0.62 -24.59
N VAL A 12 -1.05 -0.22 -24.78
CA VAL A 12 -2.01 -0.63 -23.75
C VAL A 12 -1.33 -1.42 -22.63
N ALA A 13 -0.46 -2.39 -22.97
CA ALA A 13 0.22 -3.21 -21.98
C ALA A 13 1.17 -2.38 -21.10
N PHE A 14 1.86 -1.40 -21.67
CA PHE A 14 2.73 -0.49 -20.94
C PHE A 14 1.97 0.38 -19.94
N SER A 15 0.91 1.03 -20.39
CA SER A 15 0.06 1.86 -19.52
C SER A 15 -0.54 1.07 -18.37
N VAL A 16 -0.90 -0.21 -18.60
CA VAL A 16 -1.43 -1.09 -17.56
C VAL A 16 -0.37 -1.44 -16.50
N ILE A 17 0.86 -1.79 -16.89
CA ILE A 17 1.94 -2.12 -15.93
C ILE A 17 2.32 -0.90 -15.09
N LEU A 18 2.44 0.27 -15.70
CA LEU A 18 2.72 1.51 -14.97
C LEU A 18 1.61 1.81 -13.97
N ALA A 19 0.35 1.75 -14.41
CA ALA A 19 -0.80 1.98 -13.52
C ALA A 19 -0.83 0.98 -12.35
N LEU A 20 -0.58 -0.31 -12.60
CA LEU A 20 -0.51 -1.35 -11.57
C LEU A 20 0.61 -1.07 -10.56
N SER A 21 1.78 -0.66 -11.03
CA SER A 21 2.94 -0.38 -10.17
C SER A 21 2.67 0.82 -9.25
N THR A 22 2.16 1.91 -9.83
CA THR A 22 1.79 3.11 -9.06
C THR A 22 0.63 2.83 -8.10
N PHE A 23 -0.36 2.04 -8.52
CA PHE A 23 -1.49 1.65 -7.67
C PHE A 23 -1.04 0.81 -6.47
N GLY A 24 -0.16 -0.17 -6.66
CA GLY A 24 0.41 -0.98 -5.57
C GLY A 24 1.16 -0.13 -4.54
N LEU A 25 1.88 0.90 -5.00
CA LEU A 25 2.55 1.87 -4.13
C LEU A 25 1.53 2.65 -3.27
N TYR A 26 0.45 3.15 -3.88
CA TYR A 26 -0.63 3.83 -3.14
C TYR A 26 -1.32 2.92 -2.14
N GLN A 27 -1.55 1.64 -2.48
CA GLN A 27 -2.14 0.69 -1.53
C GLN A 27 -1.23 0.44 -0.33
N SER A 28 0.09 0.33 -0.54
CA SER A 28 1.06 0.22 0.55
C SER A 28 1.02 1.43 1.48
N TYR A 29 0.95 2.65 0.91
CA TYR A 29 0.81 3.87 1.69
C TYR A 29 -0.50 3.93 2.49
N ILE A 30 -1.62 3.51 1.90
CA ILE A 30 -2.91 3.46 2.60
C ILE A 30 -2.80 2.55 3.83
N ILE A 31 -2.21 1.36 3.69
CA ILE A 31 -2.03 0.41 4.80
C ILE A 31 -1.12 1.01 5.89
N ALA A 32 0.02 1.60 5.50
CA ALA A 32 0.96 2.21 6.44
C ALA A 32 0.35 3.40 7.21
N ILE A 33 -0.35 4.30 6.51
CA ILE A 33 -1.00 5.47 7.12
C ILE A 33 -2.17 5.02 8.00
N ALA A 34 -2.95 4.02 7.59
CA ALA A 34 -4.02 3.45 8.39
C ALA A 34 -3.48 2.81 9.69
N CYS A 35 -2.38 2.05 9.59
CA CYS A 35 -1.71 1.47 10.75
C CYS A 35 -1.19 2.58 11.71
N MET A 36 -0.57 3.62 11.17
CA MET A 36 -0.10 4.77 11.94
C MET A 36 -1.25 5.53 12.61
N LEU A 37 -2.36 5.74 11.90
CA LEU A 37 -3.56 6.38 12.44
C LEU A 37 -4.18 5.53 13.55
N HIS A 38 -4.28 4.22 13.36
CA HIS A 38 -4.76 3.29 14.37
C HIS A 38 -3.86 3.27 15.61
N ALA A 39 -2.53 3.25 15.43
CA ALA A 39 -1.57 3.33 16.52
C ALA A 39 -1.72 4.64 17.33
N ARG A 40 -1.91 5.78 16.63
CA ARG A 40 -2.15 7.08 17.27
C ARG A 40 -3.47 7.12 18.05
N LEU A 41 -4.55 6.56 17.49
CA LEU A 41 -5.86 6.51 18.15
C LEU A 41 -5.89 5.57 19.35
N THR A 42 -5.11 4.48 19.32
CA THR A 42 -5.00 3.52 20.42
C THR A 42 -4.04 3.99 21.53
N GLY A 43 -3.44 5.18 21.41
CA GLY A 43 -2.50 5.72 22.40
C GLY A 43 -1.17 4.95 22.48
N ARG A 44 -0.87 4.07 21.52
CA ARG A 44 0.36 3.26 21.48
C ARG A 44 1.55 3.99 20.86
N VAL A 45 1.35 5.21 20.36
CA VAL A 45 2.45 6.06 19.87
C VAL A 45 3.09 6.73 21.08
N GLN A 46 3.94 5.96 21.76
CA GLN A 46 4.81 6.46 22.81
C GLN A 46 5.88 7.33 22.14
N ASN A 47 5.85 8.64 22.44
CA ASN A 47 6.89 9.65 22.23
C ASN A 47 7.90 9.37 21.10
N ALA A 48 7.44 9.31 19.86
CA ALA A 48 8.35 9.38 18.73
C ALA A 48 9.12 10.72 18.80
N PRO A 49 10.45 10.74 18.63
CA PRO A 49 11.28 11.95 18.78
C PRO A 49 10.82 13.08 17.84
N TRP A 50 10.15 12.73 16.74
CA TRP A 50 9.44 13.67 15.90
C TRP A 50 7.95 13.34 15.83
N SER A 51 7.14 14.12 16.54
CA SER A 51 5.69 14.03 16.49
C SER A 51 5.11 15.35 15.96
N LEU A 52 4.32 15.25 14.88
CA LEU A 52 3.47 16.35 14.40
C LEU A 52 2.36 16.77 15.39
N GLY A 53 2.38 16.23 16.61
CA GLY A 53 1.44 16.50 17.69
C GLY A 53 -0.01 16.29 17.25
N ARG A 54 -0.83 17.30 17.54
CA ARG A 54 -2.29 17.32 17.30
C ARG A 54 -2.66 17.38 15.81
N TRP A 55 -1.74 17.80 14.93
CA TRP A 55 -1.96 17.89 13.49
C TRP A 55 -1.72 16.56 12.76
N GLY A 56 -1.07 15.59 13.40
CA GLY A 56 -0.80 14.29 12.77
C GLY A 56 -2.06 13.48 12.44
N VAL A 57 -3.12 13.60 13.25
CA VAL A 57 -4.39 12.91 13.02
C VAL A 57 -5.14 13.45 11.78
N PRO A 58 -5.44 14.76 11.68
CA PRO A 58 -6.14 15.29 10.51
C PRO A 58 -5.33 15.12 9.20
N ILE A 59 -4.00 15.22 9.26
CA ILE A 59 -3.13 15.02 8.08
C ILE A 59 -3.17 13.57 7.62
N ASN A 60 -3.11 12.60 8.53
CA ASN A 60 -3.22 11.18 8.17
C ASN A 60 -4.60 10.84 7.58
N ILE A 61 -5.68 11.42 8.12
CA ILE A 61 -7.03 11.26 7.57
C ILE A 61 -7.10 11.85 6.16
N PHE A 62 -6.61 13.08 5.97
CA PHE A 62 -6.57 13.71 4.65
C PHE A 62 -5.75 12.89 3.65
N ALA A 63 -4.59 12.39 4.06
CA ALA A 63 -3.74 11.53 3.22
C ALA A 63 -4.43 10.23 2.82
N LEU A 64 -5.20 9.61 3.73
CA LEU A 64 -5.99 8.41 3.42
C LEU A 64 -7.11 8.71 2.41
N VAL A 65 -7.88 9.78 2.65
CA VAL A 65 -8.97 10.19 1.74
C VAL A 65 -8.43 10.53 0.36
N TYR A 66 -7.33 11.28 0.30
CA TYR A 66 -6.69 11.67 -0.95
C TYR A 66 -6.10 10.47 -1.70
N SER A 67 -5.44 9.55 -0.98
CA SER A 67 -4.89 8.32 -1.59
C SER A 67 -6.00 7.41 -2.11
N ALA A 68 -7.10 7.26 -1.36
CA ALA A 68 -8.27 6.50 -1.80
C ALA A 68 -8.95 7.14 -3.02
N TRP A 69 -9.05 8.47 -3.03
CA TRP A 69 -9.55 9.22 -4.19
C TRP A 69 -8.68 8.96 -5.43
N LEU A 70 -7.36 9.14 -5.34
CA LEU A 70 -6.45 8.87 -6.47
C LEU A 70 -6.52 7.41 -6.94
N ALA A 71 -6.63 6.47 -6.00
CA ALA A 71 -6.76 5.05 -6.32
C ALA A 71 -8.03 4.76 -7.14
N VAL A 72 -9.18 5.36 -6.79
CA VAL A 72 -10.43 5.19 -7.55
C VAL A 72 -10.32 5.82 -8.94
N PHE A 73 -9.78 7.04 -9.03
CA PHE A 73 -9.68 7.76 -10.31
C PHE A 73 -8.64 7.15 -11.27
N MET A 74 -7.55 6.58 -10.76
CA MET A 74 -6.54 5.88 -11.58
C MET A 74 -7.12 4.69 -12.35
N VAL A 75 -8.16 4.09 -11.81
CA VAL A 75 -8.74 2.85 -12.31
C VAL A 75 -9.91 3.11 -13.26
N PHE A 76 -10.38 4.35 -13.33
CA PHE A 76 -11.43 4.77 -14.23
C PHE A 76 -10.93 4.88 -15.69
N PRO A 77 -11.72 4.43 -16.70
CA PRO A 77 -11.33 4.56 -18.10
C PRO A 77 -11.28 6.03 -18.53
N THR A 78 -10.22 6.41 -19.24
CA THR A 78 -9.96 7.79 -19.68
C THR A 78 -10.71 8.19 -20.95
N TYR A 79 -11.28 7.24 -21.69
CA TYR A 79 -11.99 7.49 -22.95
C TYR A 79 -13.23 6.62 -23.09
N VAL A 80 -14.26 7.19 -23.72
CA VAL A 80 -15.52 6.54 -24.11
C VAL A 80 -15.58 6.60 -25.64
N PRO A 81 -15.93 5.53 -26.38
CA PRO A 81 -16.45 4.23 -25.94
C PRO A 81 -15.36 3.25 -25.47
N VAL A 82 -15.63 2.57 -24.35
CA VAL A 82 -14.79 1.50 -23.81
C VAL A 82 -14.85 0.26 -24.71
N THR A 83 -13.86 0.14 -25.60
CA THR A 83 -13.64 -1.08 -26.39
C THR A 83 -12.65 -1.98 -25.63
N ALA A 84 -12.77 -3.31 -25.75
CA ALA A 84 -11.85 -4.26 -25.09
C ALA A 84 -10.37 -3.98 -25.43
N LEU A 85 -10.08 -3.32 -26.55
CA LEU A 85 -8.72 -2.95 -26.93
C LEU A 85 -8.14 -1.77 -26.11
N TYR A 86 -8.99 -0.91 -25.52
CA TYR A 86 -8.60 0.33 -24.84
C TYR A 86 -9.03 0.41 -23.37
N MET A 87 -9.62 -0.66 -22.84
CA MET A 87 -10.06 -0.69 -21.45
C MET A 87 -8.84 -0.64 -20.51
N ASN A 88 -8.92 0.18 -19.47
CA ASN A 88 -7.90 0.16 -18.41
C ASN A 88 -8.02 -1.16 -17.62
N TYR A 89 -7.16 -2.11 -17.94
CA TYR A 89 -7.12 -3.42 -17.28
C TYR A 89 -6.54 -3.40 -15.86
N ALA A 90 -6.16 -2.23 -15.33
CA ALA A 90 -5.62 -2.14 -13.97
C ALA A 90 -6.64 -2.61 -12.92
N LEU A 91 -7.95 -2.32 -13.07
CA LEU A 91 -8.98 -2.79 -12.12
C LEU A 91 -9.06 -4.32 -12.04
N PRO A 92 -9.36 -5.05 -13.14
CA PRO A 92 -9.55 -6.49 -13.06
C PRO A 92 -8.27 -7.23 -12.68
N ILE A 93 -7.10 -6.77 -13.17
CA ILE A 93 -5.82 -7.39 -12.80
C ILE A 93 -5.56 -7.20 -11.31
N ASN A 94 -5.75 -5.98 -10.79
CA ASN A 94 -5.58 -5.72 -9.37
C ASN A 94 -6.57 -6.53 -8.51
N ALA A 95 -7.85 -6.57 -8.89
CA ALA A 95 -8.86 -7.35 -8.18
C ALA A 95 -8.50 -8.85 -8.13
N LEU A 96 -7.97 -9.40 -9.23
CA LEU A 96 -7.48 -10.77 -9.26
C LEU A 96 -6.31 -10.99 -8.30
N VAL A 97 -5.34 -10.07 -8.25
CA VAL A 97 -4.19 -10.15 -7.33
C VAL A 97 -4.67 -10.14 -5.87
N TRP A 98 -5.62 -9.26 -5.53
CA TRP A 98 -6.21 -9.22 -4.18
C TRP A 98 -6.96 -10.51 -3.84
N LEU A 99 -7.71 -11.06 -4.79
CA LEU A 99 -8.43 -12.31 -4.60
C LEU A 99 -7.45 -13.48 -4.39
N LEU A 100 -6.37 -13.56 -5.17
CA LEU A 100 -5.33 -14.57 -4.98
C LEU A 100 -4.61 -14.42 -3.64
N ALA A 101 -4.30 -13.19 -3.23
CA ALA A 101 -3.68 -12.90 -1.94
C ALA A 101 -4.59 -13.33 -0.78
N LEU A 102 -5.89 -13.04 -0.85
CA LEU A 102 -6.88 -13.49 0.14
C LEU A 102 -6.98 -15.02 0.18
N ILE A 103 -7.04 -15.68 -0.97
CA ILE A 103 -7.07 -17.15 -1.04
C ILE A 103 -5.81 -17.75 -0.40
N MET A 104 -4.61 -17.25 -0.76
CA MET A 104 -3.36 -17.71 -0.17
C MET A 104 -3.32 -17.47 1.35
N TRP A 105 -3.89 -16.36 1.82
CA TRP A 105 -4.01 -16.06 3.23
C TRP A 105 -4.85 -17.12 3.96
N PHE A 106 -6.06 -17.40 3.47
CA PHE A 106 -6.94 -18.38 4.12
C PHE A 106 -6.44 -19.83 3.99
N VAL A 107 -5.81 -20.19 2.88
CA VAL A 107 -5.35 -21.57 2.62
C VAL A 107 -4.06 -21.91 3.36
N TYR A 108 -3.08 -20.98 3.35
CA TYR A 108 -1.73 -21.26 3.81
C TYR A 108 -1.26 -20.32 4.92
N ALA A 109 -1.38 -19.00 4.73
CA ALA A 109 -0.77 -18.05 5.66
C ALA A 109 -1.41 -18.11 7.05
N ASN A 110 -2.73 -18.22 7.16
CA ASN A 110 -3.44 -18.33 8.43
C ASN A 110 -3.03 -19.58 9.24
N LYS A 111 -2.53 -20.63 8.57
CA LYS A 111 -2.08 -21.87 9.23
C LYS A 111 -0.61 -21.82 9.66
N LYS A 112 0.22 -20.99 9.02
CA LYS A 112 1.67 -20.93 9.25
C LYS A 112 2.13 -19.64 9.93
N TRP A 113 1.25 -18.67 10.10
CA TRP A 113 1.57 -17.41 10.74
C TRP A 113 1.73 -17.61 12.26
N ARG A 114 2.98 -17.56 12.73
CA ARG A 114 3.35 -17.69 14.15
C ARG A 114 3.07 -16.43 14.98
N GLY A 115 2.32 -15.47 14.43
CA GLY A 115 2.14 -14.14 15.02
C GLY A 115 3.40 -13.27 14.86
N LEU A 116 3.36 -12.10 15.49
CA LEU A 116 4.51 -11.22 15.61
C LEU A 116 5.49 -11.82 16.64
N ASP A 117 6.74 -12.03 16.25
CA ASP A 117 7.77 -12.53 17.16
C ASP A 117 8.10 -11.43 18.19
N LEU A 118 7.50 -11.53 19.37
CA LEU A 118 7.60 -10.51 20.42
C LEU A 118 9.04 -10.38 20.91
N ASP A 119 9.83 -11.46 20.86
CA ASP A 119 11.25 -11.48 21.26
C ASP A 119 12.12 -10.63 20.32
N LEU A 120 11.77 -10.58 19.02
CA LEU A 120 12.45 -9.70 18.06
C LEU A 120 12.05 -8.24 18.26
N MET A 121 10.79 -7.98 18.60
CA MET A 121 10.34 -6.61 18.90
C MET A 121 11.00 -6.06 20.15
N GLU A 122 11.14 -6.87 21.21
CA GLU A 122 11.84 -6.48 22.42
C GLU A 122 13.32 -6.18 22.14
N LYS A 123 13.98 -6.99 21.30
CA LYS A 123 15.36 -6.73 20.86
C LYS A 123 15.50 -5.43 20.06
N VAL A 124 14.59 -5.14 19.14
CA VAL A 124 14.64 -3.90 18.32
C VAL A 124 14.38 -2.67 19.19
N ILE A 125 13.47 -2.77 20.18
CA ILE A 125 13.22 -1.66 21.13
C ILE A 125 14.45 -1.44 22.01
N ALA A 126 15.06 -2.50 22.53
CA ALA A 126 16.26 -2.41 23.36
C ALA A 126 17.47 -1.83 22.60
N ASP A 127 17.60 -2.13 21.30
CA ASP A 127 18.66 -1.57 20.45
C ASP A 127 18.40 -0.07 20.14
N GLY A 128 17.13 0.31 19.97
CA GLY A 128 16.74 1.71 19.77
C GLY A 128 16.94 2.61 20.99
N ASP A 129 16.81 2.06 22.20
CA ASP A 129 17.05 2.80 23.46
C ASP A 129 18.55 3.08 23.67
N ARG A 130 19.41 2.10 23.31
CA ARG A 130 20.89 2.26 23.32
C ARG A 130 21.38 3.39 22.43
N ASP A 131 20.82 3.52 21.23
CA ASP A 131 21.24 4.53 20.24
C ASP A 131 20.82 5.97 20.63
N THR A 132 20.02 6.12 21.70
CA THR A 132 19.60 7.43 22.24
C THR A 132 20.33 7.84 23.52
N GLU A 133 21.14 6.96 24.12
CA GLU A 133 21.95 7.25 25.31
C GLU A 133 23.36 7.80 24.99
N ASP A 134 23.78 7.77 23.72
CA ASP A 134 25.05 8.32 23.20
C ASP A 134 24.90 9.75 22.61
#